data_AF-A0A327ZI47-F1
#
_entry.id   AF-A0A327ZI47-F1
#
_cell.length_a   1.000
_cell.length_b   1.000
_cell.length_c   1.000
_cell.angle_alpha   90.00
_cell.angle_beta   90.00
_cell.angle_gamma   90.00
#
_symmetry.space_group_name_H-M   'P 1'
#
loop_
_entity.id
_entity.type
_entity.pdbx_description
1 polymer ?
#
loop_
_entity_poly.entity_id
_entity_poly.type
_entity_poly.pdbx_seq_one_letter_code
_entity_poly.pdbx_strand_id
1 'polypeptide(L)'
;MSELRRHPASWWAQFQESSDRFDTAVLTEGLSDLITAKISSPLLRREAQIAAEIVVRHLNKPTSPELAERSTKAVERLVETVDRLEERSGEGFELAEARALCHLLEGRLGDAASEAEGFVRTQSILRLFVSSLRMERFDNDLAVRMLAAGHAPAAALGSGAVMGKYSWWPSWLTKVVTERAMAGNLDQHTITALDRCAYAELSPAQARIARRLLSGEQDLIEASATRLEMLNEPRAAKLLREGDLTAVALAARLIPL
;
A
#
# COMPACT_ATOMS: atom_id res chain seq x y z
N MET A 1 0.26 26.08 -8.48
CA MET A 1 0.92 25.30 -7.41
C MET A 1 -0.13 24.41 -6.80
N SER A 2 -0.15 23.12 -7.15
CA SER A 2 -1.03 22.15 -6.48
C SER A 2 -0.61 22.12 -5.02
N GLU A 3 -1.48 22.52 -4.10
CA GLU A 3 -1.29 22.16 -2.69
C GLU A 3 -1.06 20.65 -2.65
N LEU A 4 0.16 20.24 -2.27
CA LEU A 4 0.43 18.84 -1.98
C LEU A 4 -0.49 18.50 -0.82
N ARG A 5 -1.51 17.69 -1.11
CA ARG A 5 -2.49 17.23 -0.14
C ARG A 5 -1.72 16.41 0.89
N ARG A 6 -1.29 17.06 1.99
CA ARG A 6 -0.65 16.38 3.11
C ARG A 6 -1.68 15.48 3.76
N HIS A 7 -1.30 14.25 4.03
CA HIS A 7 -2.14 13.28 4.71
C HIS A 7 -2.06 13.55 6.22
N PRO A 8 -3.19 13.69 6.92
CA PRO A 8 -3.17 13.90 8.37
C PRO A 8 -2.62 12.66 9.08
N ALA A 9 -2.14 12.83 10.32
CA ALA A 9 -1.63 11.74 11.14
C ALA A 9 -2.62 10.56 11.28
N SER A 10 -3.93 10.85 11.36
CA SER A 10 -5.00 9.84 11.41
C SER A 10 -5.11 9.00 10.13
N TRP A 11 -4.65 9.50 8.99
CA TRP A 11 -4.58 8.74 7.74
C TRP A 11 -3.42 7.73 7.78
N TRP A 12 -2.26 8.17 8.28
CA TRP A 12 -1.08 7.31 8.47
C TRP A 12 -1.27 6.24 9.56
N ALA A 13 -2.05 6.54 10.60
CA ALA A 13 -2.36 5.58 11.66
C ALA A 13 -3.08 4.31 11.16
N GLN A 14 -3.86 4.43 10.06
CA GLN A 14 -4.62 3.31 9.49
C GLN A 14 -3.72 2.13 9.09
N PHE A 15 -2.45 2.37 8.73
CA PHE A 15 -1.53 1.30 8.37
C PHE A 15 -1.20 0.40 9.56
N GLN A 16 -0.97 0.99 10.73
CA GLN A 16 -0.70 0.24 11.96
C GLN A 16 -1.95 -0.54 12.41
N GLU A 17 -3.14 0.05 12.25
CA GLU A 17 -4.41 -0.61 12.56
C GLU A 17 -4.74 -1.77 11.60
N SER A 18 -4.21 -1.72 10.37
CA SER A 18 -4.52 -2.70 9.33
C SER A 18 -3.69 -3.99 9.38
N SER A 19 -2.62 -4.06 10.20
CA SER A 19 -1.74 -5.23 10.27
C SER A 19 -1.25 -5.50 11.69
N ASP A 20 -1.53 -6.71 12.17
CA ASP A 20 -0.98 -7.22 13.43
C ASP A 20 0.55 -7.45 13.40
N ARG A 21 1.16 -7.39 12.20
CA ARG A 21 2.60 -7.65 11.97
C ARG A 21 3.38 -6.38 11.63
N PHE A 22 2.85 -5.21 11.97
CA PHE A 22 3.50 -3.94 11.69
C PHE A 22 4.89 -3.85 12.32
N ASP A 23 5.93 -3.80 11.48
CA ASP A 23 7.33 -3.75 11.88
C ASP A 23 7.76 -2.31 12.13
N THR A 24 7.51 -1.84 13.35
CA THR A 24 7.87 -0.50 13.81
C THR A 24 9.39 -0.27 13.76
N ALA A 25 10.22 -1.30 13.94
CA ALA A 25 11.67 -1.15 13.87
C ALA A 25 12.12 -0.76 12.45
N VAL A 26 11.62 -1.47 11.44
CA VAL A 26 11.91 -1.15 10.03
C VAL A 26 11.39 0.22 9.62
N LEU A 27 10.17 0.56 10.04
CA LEU A 27 9.63 1.89 9.73
C LEU A 27 10.50 2.98 10.35
N THR A 28 10.83 2.82 11.64
CA THR A 28 11.61 3.81 12.40
C THR A 28 12.98 3.98 11.78
N GLU A 29 13.67 2.89 11.45
CA GLU A 29 14.96 2.92 10.77
C GLU A 29 14.86 3.67 9.43
N GLY A 30 14.01 3.20 8.51
CA GLY A 30 13.92 3.78 7.17
C GLY A 30 13.43 5.23 7.16
N LEU A 31 12.46 5.59 8.02
CA LEU A 31 11.95 6.96 8.09
C LEU A 31 12.96 7.89 8.78
N SER A 32 13.69 7.41 9.79
CA SER A 32 14.77 8.18 10.41
C SER A 32 15.90 8.48 9.43
N ASP A 33 16.27 7.54 8.55
CA ASP A 33 17.26 7.79 7.49
C ASP A 33 16.81 8.88 6.51
N LEU A 34 15.54 8.86 6.10
CA LEU A 34 14.98 9.88 5.22
C LEU A 34 14.93 11.27 5.88
N ILE A 35 14.54 11.34 7.16
CA ILE A 35 14.42 12.59 7.90
C ILE A 35 15.80 13.15 8.25
N THR A 36 16.71 12.34 8.79
CA THR A 36 18.05 12.80 9.22
C THR A 36 18.87 13.34 8.07
N ALA A 37 18.71 12.79 6.85
CA ALA A 37 19.34 13.31 5.65
C ALA A 37 18.91 14.76 5.31
N LYS A 38 17.79 15.25 5.85
CA LYS A 38 17.24 16.58 5.62
C LYS A 38 17.59 17.59 6.73
N ILE A 39 17.99 17.13 7.91
CA ILE A 39 18.46 18.00 8.99
C ILE A 39 19.71 18.75 8.53
N SER A 40 19.63 20.07 8.41
CA SER A 40 20.73 20.90 7.87
C SER A 40 21.94 21.00 8.82
N SER A 41 21.69 21.11 10.14
CA SER A 41 22.74 21.23 11.15
C SER A 41 23.50 19.90 11.34
N PRO A 42 24.82 19.82 11.07
CA PRO A 42 25.57 18.56 11.21
C PRO A 42 25.62 18.02 12.64
N LEU A 43 25.68 18.91 13.64
CA LEU A 43 25.70 18.51 15.05
C LEU A 43 24.35 17.93 15.48
N LEU A 44 23.25 18.60 15.11
CA LEU A 44 21.90 18.10 15.39
C LEU A 44 21.62 16.80 14.63
N ARG A 45 22.06 16.71 13.36
CA ARG A 45 21.95 15.49 12.56
C ARG A 45 22.66 14.32 13.24
N ARG A 46 23.87 14.53 13.76
CA ARG A 46 24.62 13.47 14.44
C ARG A 46 23.91 13.00 15.71
N GLU A 47 23.39 13.94 16.49
CA GLU A 47 22.62 13.65 17.70
C GLU A 47 21.34 12.87 17.39
N ALA A 48 20.60 13.31 16.37
CA ALA A 48 19.42 12.65 15.82
C ALA A 48 19.70 11.21 15.36
N GLN A 49 20.79 10.99 14.62
CA GLN A 49 21.21 9.64 14.20
C GLN A 49 21.50 8.72 15.38
N ILE A 50 22.20 9.22 16.40
CA ILE A 50 22.50 8.44 17.61
C ILE A 50 21.21 8.05 18.33
N ALA A 51 20.27 8.98 18.49
CA ALA A 51 18.98 8.71 19.11
C ALA A 51 18.19 7.65 18.32
N ALA A 52 18.11 7.80 16.99
CA ALA A 52 17.45 6.84 16.11
C ALA A 52 18.07 5.44 16.20
N GLU A 53 19.40 5.32 16.16
CA GLU A 53 20.10 4.04 16.29
C GLU A 53 19.78 3.34 17.62
N ILE A 54 19.72 4.08 18.73
CA ILE A 54 19.39 3.53 20.05
C ILE A 54 17.95 3.03 20.09
N VAL A 55 17.00 3.83 19.58
CA VAL A 55 15.58 3.47 19.52
C VAL A 55 15.37 2.24 18.65
N VAL A 56 15.96 2.18 17.45
CA VAL A 56 15.87 1.02 16.55
C VAL A 56 16.44 -0.24 17.21
N ARG A 57 17.55 -0.13 17.97
CA ARG A 57 18.09 -1.27 18.74
C ARG A 57 17.12 -1.76 19.82
N HIS A 58 16.43 -0.85 20.50
CA HIS A 58 15.40 -1.20 21.46
C HIS A 58 14.19 -1.85 20.79
N LEU A 59 13.69 -1.29 19.69
CA LEU A 59 12.56 -1.86 18.94
C LEU A 59 12.84 -3.27 18.41
N ASN A 60 14.09 -3.57 18.06
CA ASN A 60 14.52 -4.92 17.68
C ASN A 60 14.66 -5.89 18.88
N LYS A 61 14.77 -5.38 20.10
CA LYS A 61 14.93 -6.15 21.35
C LYS A 61 14.07 -5.56 22.49
N PRO A 62 12.74 -5.57 22.36
CA PRO A 62 11.86 -4.82 23.25
C PRO A 62 11.85 -5.35 24.70
N THR A 63 12.24 -6.61 24.90
CA THR A 63 12.32 -7.25 26.23
C THR A 63 13.54 -6.84 27.06
N SER A 64 14.47 -6.05 26.50
CA SER A 64 15.66 -5.60 27.21
C SER A 64 15.38 -4.31 28.00
N PRO A 65 15.38 -4.34 29.35
CA PRO A 65 15.13 -3.15 30.15
C PRO A 65 16.24 -2.11 30.02
N GLU A 66 17.50 -2.54 29.84
CA GLU A 66 18.62 -1.62 29.62
C GLU A 66 18.46 -0.83 28.31
N LEU A 67 18.04 -1.50 27.22
CA LEU A 67 17.80 -0.82 25.94
C LEU A 67 16.59 0.10 26.02
N ALA A 68 15.54 -0.28 26.75
CA ALA A 68 14.39 0.57 26.98
C ALA A 68 14.78 1.88 27.69
N GLU A 69 15.52 1.80 28.80
CA GLU A 69 15.97 2.97 29.54
C GLU A 69 16.87 3.87 28.69
N ARG A 70 17.82 3.28 27.94
CA ARG A 70 18.71 4.02 27.04
C ARG A 70 17.94 4.68 25.90
N SER A 71 16.94 4.01 25.36
CA SER A 71 16.05 4.54 24.32
C SER A 71 15.31 5.77 24.86
N THR A 72 14.62 5.64 25.99
CA THR A 72 13.89 6.76 26.62
C THR A 72 14.80 7.96 26.85
N LYS A 73 15.98 7.76 27.47
CA LYS A 73 16.95 8.84 27.72
C LYS A 73 17.47 9.49 26.44
N ALA A 74 17.67 8.71 25.38
CA ALA A 74 18.13 9.24 24.10
C ALA A 74 17.05 10.11 23.42
N VAL A 75 15.78 9.68 23.49
CA VAL A 75 14.65 10.46 22.98
C VAL A 75 14.47 11.74 23.78
N GLU A 76 14.43 11.66 25.11
CA GLU A 76 14.31 12.83 26.00
C GLU A 76 15.41 13.87 25.74
N ARG A 77 16.67 13.42 25.61
CA ARG A 77 17.80 14.30 25.32
C ARG A 77 17.67 15.00 23.96
N LEU A 78 17.21 14.29 22.93
CA LEU A 78 17.00 14.87 21.61
C LEU A 78 15.87 15.91 21.67
N VAL A 79 14.74 15.57 22.29
CA VAL A 79 13.60 16.49 22.47
C VAL A 79 14.03 17.76 23.20
N GLU A 80 14.68 17.64 24.36
CA GLU A 80 15.19 18.79 25.12
C GLU A 80 16.20 19.63 24.29
N THR A 81 16.98 18.98 23.42
CA THR A 81 17.91 19.70 22.54
C THR A 81 17.19 20.48 21.45
N VAL A 82 16.17 19.88 20.84
CA VAL A 82 15.34 20.55 19.82
C VAL A 82 14.57 21.71 20.44
N ASP A 83 13.94 21.51 21.60
CA ASP A 83 13.17 22.56 22.31
C ASP A 83 14.07 23.75 22.68
N ARG A 84 15.24 23.49 23.27
CA ARG A 84 16.21 24.56 23.60
C ARG A 84 16.74 25.28 22.37
N LEU A 85 16.93 24.58 21.25
CA LEU A 85 17.36 25.22 20.01
C LEU A 85 16.25 26.13 19.49
N GLU A 86 15.00 25.68 19.55
CA GLU A 86 13.87 26.48 19.10
C GLU A 86 13.67 27.74 19.92
N GLU A 87 13.72 27.65 21.25
CA GLU A 87 13.64 28.82 22.15
C GLU A 87 14.72 29.86 21.87
N ARG A 88 15.91 29.41 21.47
CA ARG A 88 17.09 30.26 21.23
C ARG A 88 17.21 30.75 19.80
N SER A 89 16.47 30.16 18.88
CA SER A 89 16.50 30.51 17.47
C SER A 89 15.45 31.59 17.20
N GLY A 90 15.84 32.66 16.50
CA GLY A 90 14.87 33.64 15.99
C GLY A 90 14.02 33.07 14.84
N GLU A 91 13.19 33.92 14.21
CA GLU A 91 12.20 33.60 13.15
C GLU A 91 12.76 32.98 11.83
N GLY A 92 13.93 32.36 11.82
CA GLY A 92 14.54 31.80 10.60
C GLY A 92 15.20 30.43 10.73
N PHE A 93 15.12 29.77 11.89
CA PHE A 93 15.66 28.41 12.06
C PHE A 93 14.53 27.38 12.08
N GLU A 94 14.30 26.74 10.94
CA GLU A 94 13.30 25.69 10.84
C GLU A 94 13.86 24.38 11.43
N LEU A 95 13.17 23.86 12.45
CA LEU A 95 13.47 22.60 13.14
C LEU A 95 12.45 21.50 12.81
N ALA A 96 11.69 21.66 11.72
CA ALA A 96 10.60 20.78 11.34
C ALA A 96 11.08 19.33 11.15
N GLU A 97 12.25 19.11 10.55
CA GLU A 97 12.82 17.77 10.38
C GLU A 97 13.16 17.12 11.72
N ALA A 98 13.74 17.87 12.65
CA ALA A 98 14.11 17.35 13.95
C ALA A 98 12.87 17.05 14.81
N ARG A 99 11.84 17.89 14.73
CA ARG A 99 10.54 17.64 15.38
C ARG A 99 9.84 16.40 14.84
N ALA A 100 9.76 16.25 13.51
CA ALA A 100 9.21 15.05 12.89
C ALA A 100 9.95 13.78 13.33
N LEU A 101 11.28 13.85 13.51
CA LEU A 101 12.05 12.75 14.08
C LEU A 101 11.71 12.51 15.56
N CYS A 102 11.57 13.54 16.39
CA CYS A 102 11.12 13.38 17.77
C CYS A 102 9.79 12.63 17.84
N HIS A 103 8.79 13.02 17.04
CA HIS A 103 7.53 12.29 16.91
C HIS A 103 7.74 10.81 16.59
N LEU A 104 8.62 10.51 15.63
CA LEU A 104 8.92 9.14 15.23
C LEU A 104 9.50 8.32 16.38
N LEU A 105 10.50 8.88 17.07
CA LEU A 105 11.22 8.19 18.14
C LEU A 105 10.39 8.00 19.42
N GLU A 106 9.39 8.85 19.64
CA GLU A 106 8.38 8.70 20.70
C GLU A 106 7.29 7.67 20.35
N GLY A 107 7.33 7.07 19.15
CA GLY A 107 6.33 6.12 18.68
C GLY A 107 5.09 6.77 18.07
N ARG A 108 5.07 8.09 17.87
CA ARG A 108 4.00 8.84 17.20
C ARG A 108 4.18 8.79 15.68
N LEU A 109 4.08 7.58 15.12
CA LEU A 109 4.42 7.28 13.72
C LEU A 109 3.61 8.11 12.72
N GLY A 110 2.30 8.29 12.97
CA GLY A 110 1.42 9.05 12.10
C GLY A 110 1.74 10.55 12.07
N ASP A 111 2.05 11.13 13.23
CA ASP A 111 2.46 12.53 13.35
C ASP A 111 3.78 12.75 12.61
N ALA A 112 4.76 11.87 12.84
CA ALA A 112 6.05 11.91 12.17
C ALA A 112 5.93 11.87 10.64
N ALA A 113 5.09 10.97 10.12
CA ALA A 113 4.88 10.84 8.67
C ALA A 113 4.17 12.07 8.08
N SER A 114 3.14 12.57 8.76
CA SER A 114 2.40 13.78 8.37
C SER A 114 3.32 15.01 8.29
N GLU A 115 4.23 15.17 9.25
CA GLU A 115 5.21 16.26 9.23
C GLU A 115 6.28 16.04 8.17
N ALA A 116 6.79 14.80 8.05
CA ALA A 116 7.84 14.45 7.11
C ALA A 116 7.43 14.66 5.64
N GLU A 117 6.15 14.55 5.29
CA GLU A 117 5.66 14.89 3.94
C GLU A 117 5.99 16.33 3.51
N GLY A 118 6.25 17.23 4.46
CA GLY A 118 6.65 18.60 4.15
C GLY A 118 8.00 18.71 3.43
N PHE A 119 8.91 17.75 3.65
CA PHE A 119 10.30 17.83 3.18
C PHE A 119 10.85 16.50 2.62
N VAL A 120 10.12 15.38 2.80
CA VAL A 120 10.37 14.07 2.19
C VAL A 120 9.27 13.78 1.17
N ARG A 121 9.62 13.09 0.07
CA ARG A 121 8.63 12.68 -0.95
C ARG A 121 7.64 11.68 -0.34
N THR A 122 6.33 11.98 -0.42
CA THR A 122 5.24 11.09 0.03
C THR A 122 5.42 9.66 -0.47
N GLN A 123 5.79 9.44 -1.74
CA GLN A 123 5.99 8.09 -2.29
C GLN A 123 7.07 7.29 -1.53
N SER A 124 8.13 7.94 -1.05
CA SER A 124 9.16 7.27 -0.25
C SER A 124 8.62 6.86 1.12
N ILE A 125 7.82 7.71 1.76
CA ILE A 125 7.16 7.41 3.04
C ILE A 125 6.15 6.27 2.86
N LEU A 126 5.30 6.33 1.83
CA LEU A 126 4.32 5.27 1.50
C LEU A 126 5.00 3.91 1.32
N ARG A 127 6.14 3.86 0.61
CA ARG A 127 6.88 2.61 0.43
C ARG A 127 7.35 2.02 1.75
N LEU A 128 7.81 2.85 2.69
CA LEU A 128 8.22 2.40 4.02
C LEU A 128 7.03 1.88 4.83
N PHE A 129 5.93 2.64 4.89
CA PHE A 129 4.72 2.20 5.60
C PHE A 129 4.19 0.88 5.08
N VAL A 130 4.11 0.73 3.75
CA VAL A 130 3.61 -0.48 3.10
C VAL A 130 4.58 -1.65 3.31
N SER A 131 5.91 -1.45 3.20
CA SER A 131 6.88 -2.52 3.43
C SER A 131 6.93 -2.98 4.90
N SER A 132 6.67 -2.08 5.84
CA SER A 132 6.59 -2.37 7.28
C SER A 132 5.38 -3.20 7.66
N LEU A 133 4.36 -3.37 6.80
CA LEU A 133 3.21 -4.23 7.12
C LEU A 133 3.58 -5.72 7.22
N ARG A 134 4.74 -6.13 6.66
CA ARG A 134 5.26 -7.52 6.65
C ARG A 134 4.22 -8.58 6.24
N MET A 135 3.31 -8.21 5.33
CA MET A 135 2.28 -9.12 4.86
C MET A 135 2.88 -10.20 3.95
N GLU A 136 2.57 -11.46 4.24
CA GLU A 136 2.93 -12.57 3.37
C GLU A 136 2.10 -12.50 2.09
N ARG A 137 2.76 -12.71 0.93
CA ARG A 137 2.11 -12.70 -0.39
C ARG A 137 1.29 -11.42 -0.61
N PHE A 138 2.00 -10.29 -0.66
CA PHE A 138 1.42 -8.95 -0.84
C PHE A 138 2.16 -8.18 -1.94
N ASP A 139 1.42 -7.46 -2.78
CA ASP A 139 1.98 -6.60 -3.82
C ASP A 139 2.14 -5.16 -3.33
N ASN A 140 3.36 -4.85 -2.85
CA ASN A 140 3.73 -3.52 -2.36
C ASN A 140 3.61 -2.43 -3.44
N ASP A 141 3.95 -2.77 -4.70
CA ASP A 141 4.00 -1.78 -5.78
C ASP A 141 2.59 -1.37 -6.23
N LEU A 142 1.63 -2.29 -6.24
CA LEU A 142 0.23 -1.94 -6.47
C LEU A 142 -0.33 -1.08 -5.34
N ALA A 143 -0.14 -1.49 -4.08
CA ALA A 143 -0.64 -0.74 -2.95
C ALA A 143 -0.10 0.70 -2.92
N VAL A 144 1.21 0.88 -3.11
CA VAL A 144 1.83 2.21 -3.19
C VAL A 144 1.28 3.03 -4.36
N ARG A 145 1.05 2.43 -5.54
CA ARG A 145 0.46 3.13 -6.69
C ARG A 145 -0.97 3.58 -6.41
N MET A 146 -1.79 2.76 -5.76
CA MET A 146 -3.16 3.12 -5.39
C MET A 146 -3.18 4.25 -4.35
N LEU A 147 -2.33 4.17 -3.33
CA LEU A 147 -2.21 5.23 -2.32
C LEU A 147 -1.75 6.56 -2.95
N ALA A 148 -0.75 6.50 -3.84
CA ALA A 148 -0.28 7.68 -4.58
C ALA A 148 -1.35 8.28 -5.52
N ALA A 149 -2.31 7.46 -5.99
CA ALA A 149 -3.46 7.92 -6.76
C ALA A 149 -4.62 8.42 -5.90
N GLY A 150 -4.48 8.44 -4.56
CA GLY A 150 -5.46 8.99 -3.64
C GLY A 150 -6.53 7.99 -3.17
N HIS A 151 -6.34 6.69 -3.42
CA HIS A 151 -7.23 5.68 -2.85
C HIS A 151 -7.05 5.59 -1.32
N ALA A 152 -8.12 5.19 -0.62
CA ALA A 152 -8.08 4.95 0.82
C ALA A 152 -7.12 3.78 1.17
N PRO A 153 -6.40 3.84 2.31
CA PRO A 153 -5.50 2.77 2.75
C PRO A 153 -6.13 1.39 2.74
N ALA A 154 -7.33 1.23 3.31
CA ALA A 154 -8.03 -0.06 3.32
C ALA A 154 -8.22 -0.66 1.91
N ALA A 155 -8.57 0.15 0.92
CA ALA A 155 -8.78 -0.32 -0.45
C ALA A 155 -7.46 -0.71 -1.14
N ALA A 156 -6.39 0.08 -0.92
CA ALA A 156 -5.06 -0.19 -1.46
C ALA A 156 -4.45 -1.46 -0.86
N LEU A 157 -4.56 -1.64 0.46
CA LEU A 157 -4.06 -2.82 1.15
C LEU A 157 -4.88 -4.07 0.78
N GLY A 158 -6.21 -3.97 0.70
CA GLY A 158 -7.05 -5.06 0.22
C GLY A 158 -6.64 -5.53 -1.19
N SER A 159 -6.42 -4.58 -2.10
CA SER A 159 -6.00 -4.89 -3.47
C SER A 159 -4.59 -5.49 -3.55
N GLY A 160 -3.64 -4.97 -2.75
CA GLY A 160 -2.29 -5.52 -2.64
C GLY A 160 -2.27 -6.96 -2.10
N ALA A 161 -3.11 -7.26 -1.11
CA ALA A 161 -3.25 -8.60 -0.55
C ALA A 161 -3.86 -9.60 -1.55
N VAL A 162 -4.88 -9.17 -2.31
CA VAL A 162 -5.47 -9.98 -3.40
C VAL A 162 -4.39 -10.28 -4.44
N MET A 163 -3.69 -9.26 -4.93
CA MET A 163 -2.68 -9.47 -5.96
C MET A 163 -1.54 -10.38 -5.52
N GLY A 164 -1.06 -10.22 -4.28
CA GLY A 164 0.00 -11.10 -3.79
C GLY A 164 -0.49 -12.54 -3.55
N LYS A 165 -1.71 -12.75 -3.03
CA LYS A 165 -2.33 -14.08 -2.90
C LYS A 165 -2.45 -14.80 -4.24
N TYR A 166 -2.80 -14.06 -5.28
CA TYR A 166 -3.02 -14.56 -6.63
C TYR A 166 -1.85 -14.26 -7.57
N SER A 167 -0.62 -14.20 -7.05
CA SER A 167 0.59 -13.95 -7.84
C SER A 167 0.87 -15.01 -8.91
N TRP A 168 0.28 -16.19 -8.78
CA TRP A 168 0.33 -17.28 -9.75
C TRP A 168 -0.58 -17.07 -10.97
N TRP A 169 -1.50 -16.10 -10.94
CA TRP A 169 -2.39 -15.84 -12.05
C TRP A 169 -1.63 -15.47 -13.34
N PRO A 170 -2.14 -15.85 -14.52
CA PRO A 170 -1.61 -15.38 -15.79
C PRO A 170 -1.50 -13.85 -15.84
N SER A 171 -0.44 -13.34 -16.47
CA SER A 171 -0.12 -11.90 -16.54
C SER A 171 -1.24 -11.02 -17.12
N TRP A 172 -2.16 -11.60 -17.88
CA TRP A 172 -3.30 -10.87 -18.40
C TRP A 172 -4.42 -10.68 -17.37
N LEU A 173 -4.63 -11.63 -16.46
CA LEU A 173 -5.58 -11.49 -15.37
C LEU A 173 -5.06 -10.46 -14.36
N THR A 174 -3.76 -10.54 -14.02
CA THR A 174 -3.13 -9.58 -13.11
C THR A 174 -3.24 -8.13 -13.65
N LYS A 175 -3.13 -7.95 -14.97
CA LYS A 175 -3.37 -6.65 -15.62
C LYS A 175 -4.83 -6.17 -15.44
N VAL A 176 -5.82 -7.02 -15.70
CA VAL A 176 -7.25 -6.67 -15.52
C VAL A 176 -7.57 -6.31 -14.07
N VAL A 177 -7.04 -7.06 -13.10
CA VAL A 177 -7.22 -6.78 -11.67
C VAL A 177 -6.61 -5.44 -11.30
N THR A 178 -5.38 -5.18 -11.77
CA THR A 178 -4.69 -3.91 -11.53
C THR A 178 -5.50 -2.73 -12.08
N GLU A 179 -6.00 -2.84 -13.32
CA GLU A 179 -6.83 -1.80 -13.94
C GLU A 179 -8.13 -1.55 -13.15
N ARG A 180 -8.81 -2.61 -12.72
CA ARG A 180 -10.03 -2.51 -11.92
C ARG A 180 -9.78 -1.98 -10.50
N ALA A 181 -8.68 -2.36 -9.88
CA ALA A 181 -8.25 -1.86 -8.57
C ALA A 181 -8.00 -0.34 -8.63
N MET A 182 -7.25 0.12 -9.63
CA MET A 182 -7.00 1.54 -9.87
C MET A 182 -8.28 2.31 -10.23
N ALA A 183 -9.29 1.65 -10.81
CA ALA A 183 -10.60 2.26 -11.05
C ALA A 183 -11.52 2.25 -9.81
N GLY A 184 -11.10 1.64 -8.69
CA GLY A 184 -11.92 1.50 -7.48
C GLY A 184 -13.06 0.48 -7.60
N ASN A 185 -13.04 -0.36 -8.64
CA ASN A 185 -14.11 -1.29 -8.99
C ASN A 185 -13.72 -2.77 -8.76
N LEU A 186 -12.76 -3.02 -7.86
CA LEU A 186 -12.35 -4.38 -7.50
C LEU A 186 -13.18 -4.85 -6.30
N ASP A 187 -14.16 -5.73 -6.55
CA ASP A 187 -14.97 -6.37 -5.52
C ASP A 187 -14.70 -7.88 -5.42
N GLN A 188 -15.21 -8.48 -4.35
CA GLN A 188 -15.04 -9.92 -4.09
C GLN A 188 -15.66 -10.79 -5.19
N HIS A 189 -16.77 -10.34 -5.78
CA HIS A 189 -17.44 -11.03 -6.87
C HIS A 189 -16.54 -11.12 -8.11
N THR A 190 -15.91 -10.00 -8.50
CA THR A 190 -14.94 -9.93 -9.58
C THR A 190 -13.75 -10.83 -9.32
N ILE A 191 -13.20 -10.83 -8.11
CA ILE A 191 -12.07 -11.69 -7.74
C ILE A 191 -12.43 -13.17 -7.94
N THR A 192 -13.59 -13.61 -7.45
CA THR A 192 -14.05 -14.99 -7.61
C THR A 192 -14.26 -15.37 -9.08
N ALA A 193 -14.76 -14.46 -9.91
CA ALA A 193 -14.90 -14.70 -11.34
C ALA A 193 -13.55 -14.84 -12.06
N LEU A 194 -12.58 -13.98 -11.72
CA LEU A 194 -11.23 -14.03 -12.29
C LEU A 194 -10.49 -15.29 -11.84
N ASP A 195 -10.69 -15.73 -10.60
CA ASP A 195 -10.13 -16.99 -10.09
C ASP A 195 -10.63 -18.19 -10.90
N ARG A 196 -11.94 -18.24 -11.20
CA ARG A 196 -12.51 -19.27 -12.09
C ARG A 196 -11.90 -19.23 -13.49
N CYS A 197 -11.62 -18.04 -14.03
CA CYS A 197 -10.94 -17.90 -15.31
C CYS A 197 -9.50 -18.42 -15.26
N ALA A 198 -8.79 -18.21 -14.15
CA ALA A 198 -7.42 -18.70 -13.96
C ALA A 198 -7.36 -20.23 -13.92
N TYR A 199 -8.31 -20.87 -13.22
CA TYR A 199 -8.42 -22.34 -13.14
C TYR A 199 -8.95 -22.99 -14.43
N ALA A 200 -9.54 -22.23 -15.34
CA ALA A 200 -10.16 -22.76 -16.56
C ALA A 200 -9.16 -23.20 -17.64
N GLU A 201 -7.85 -23.02 -17.42
CA GLU A 201 -6.76 -23.40 -18.34
C GLU A 201 -7.03 -22.99 -19.79
N LEU A 202 -7.44 -21.73 -19.99
CA LEU A 202 -7.80 -21.20 -21.30
C LEU A 202 -6.61 -21.19 -22.25
N SER A 203 -6.83 -21.66 -23.49
CA SER A 203 -5.87 -21.46 -24.58
C SER A 203 -5.67 -19.97 -24.91
N PRO A 204 -4.58 -19.56 -25.59
CA PRO A 204 -4.32 -18.15 -25.88
C PRO A 204 -5.47 -17.42 -26.61
N ALA A 205 -6.17 -18.10 -27.51
CA ALA A 205 -7.32 -17.52 -28.21
C ALA A 205 -8.55 -17.40 -27.32
N GLN A 206 -8.85 -18.39 -26.47
CA GLN A 206 -9.91 -18.29 -25.47
C GLN A 206 -9.62 -17.19 -24.44
N ALA A 207 -8.37 -17.02 -24.02
CA ALA A 207 -7.96 -15.94 -23.13
C ALA A 207 -8.14 -14.55 -23.76
N ARG A 208 -7.90 -14.39 -25.07
CA ARG A 208 -8.22 -13.14 -25.79
C ARG A 208 -9.70 -12.82 -25.75
N ILE A 209 -10.56 -13.83 -25.90
CA ILE A 209 -12.01 -13.65 -25.85
C ILE A 209 -12.47 -13.35 -24.42
N ALA A 210 -11.99 -14.10 -23.43
CA ALA A 210 -12.25 -13.82 -22.02
C ALA A 210 -11.90 -12.37 -21.67
N ARG A 211 -10.77 -11.86 -22.15
CA ARG A 211 -10.38 -10.45 -21.94
C ARG A 211 -11.39 -9.46 -22.54
N ARG A 212 -11.86 -9.71 -23.77
CA ARG A 212 -12.85 -8.86 -24.46
C ARG A 212 -14.22 -8.88 -23.77
N LEU A 213 -14.63 -10.05 -23.26
CA LEU A 213 -15.83 -10.21 -22.44
C LEU A 213 -15.70 -9.44 -21.11
N LEU A 214 -14.56 -9.56 -20.42
CA LEU A 214 -14.29 -8.83 -19.16
C LEU A 214 -14.22 -7.31 -19.34
N SER A 215 -13.88 -6.83 -20.55
CA SER A 215 -13.92 -5.40 -20.89
C SER A 215 -15.33 -4.90 -21.26
N GLY A 216 -16.34 -5.77 -21.30
CA GLY A 216 -17.73 -5.37 -21.52
C GLY A 216 -18.12 -5.17 -22.97
N GLU A 217 -17.46 -5.84 -23.92
CA GLU A 217 -17.77 -5.71 -25.35
C GLU A 217 -19.16 -6.32 -25.67
N GLN A 218 -20.16 -5.46 -25.86
CA GLN A 218 -21.58 -5.85 -25.92
C GLN A 218 -21.90 -6.84 -27.04
N ASP A 219 -21.38 -6.60 -28.26
CA ASP A 219 -21.61 -7.50 -29.40
C ASP A 219 -21.08 -8.91 -29.13
N LEU A 220 -19.93 -9.00 -28.45
CA LEU A 220 -19.33 -10.28 -28.09
C LEU A 220 -20.09 -10.96 -26.94
N ILE A 221 -20.55 -10.18 -25.96
CA ILE A 221 -21.39 -10.68 -24.85
C ILE A 221 -22.66 -11.31 -25.42
N GLU A 222 -23.37 -10.63 -26.31
CA GLU A 222 -24.63 -11.14 -26.86
C GLU A 222 -24.41 -12.37 -27.75
N ALA A 223 -23.36 -12.36 -28.59
CA ALA A 223 -22.99 -13.51 -29.39
C ALA A 223 -22.62 -14.74 -28.54
N SER A 224 -21.86 -14.52 -27.45
CA SER A 224 -21.50 -15.57 -26.51
C SER A 224 -22.70 -16.07 -25.70
N ALA A 225 -23.61 -15.18 -25.27
CA ALA A 225 -24.82 -15.54 -24.56
C ALA A 225 -25.77 -16.38 -25.42
N THR A 226 -26.01 -15.97 -26.67
CA THR A 226 -26.83 -16.72 -27.63
C THR A 226 -26.25 -18.13 -27.86
N ARG A 227 -24.91 -18.25 -27.95
CA ARG A 227 -24.26 -19.57 -28.09
C ARG A 227 -24.41 -20.43 -26.84
N LEU A 228 -24.32 -19.86 -25.64
CA LEU A 228 -24.57 -20.58 -24.40
C LEU A 228 -26.00 -21.14 -24.36
N GLU A 229 -26.99 -20.38 -24.83
CA GLU A 229 -28.37 -20.86 -24.94
C GLU A 229 -28.49 -22.05 -25.91
N MET A 230 -27.83 -21.98 -27.07
CA MET A 230 -27.80 -23.11 -28.02
C MET A 230 -27.15 -24.38 -27.43
N LEU A 231 -26.21 -24.23 -26.49
CA LEU A 231 -25.53 -25.32 -25.80
C LEU A 231 -26.27 -25.77 -24.53
N ASN A 232 -27.52 -25.33 -24.33
CA ASN A 232 -28.36 -25.65 -23.18
C ASN A 232 -27.81 -25.12 -21.84
N GLU A 233 -27.13 -23.98 -21.87
CA GLU A 233 -26.62 -23.24 -20.70
C GLU A 233 -27.33 -21.87 -20.51
N PRO A 234 -28.68 -21.82 -20.43
CA PRO A 234 -29.44 -20.57 -20.40
C PRO A 234 -29.15 -19.74 -19.14
N ARG A 235 -28.77 -20.39 -18.03
CA ARG A 235 -28.38 -19.70 -16.80
C ARG A 235 -27.09 -18.90 -16.98
N ALA A 236 -26.07 -19.49 -17.60
CA ALA A 236 -24.81 -18.80 -17.85
C ALA A 236 -24.98 -17.67 -18.88
N ALA A 237 -25.84 -17.85 -19.88
CA ALA A 237 -26.18 -16.82 -20.85
C ALA A 237 -26.81 -15.58 -20.18
N LYS A 238 -27.80 -15.82 -19.30
CA LYS A 238 -28.43 -14.75 -18.52
C LYS A 238 -27.42 -14.01 -17.66
N LEU A 239 -26.59 -14.74 -16.92
CA LEU A 239 -25.53 -14.16 -16.08
C LEU A 239 -24.55 -13.32 -16.90
N LEU A 240 -24.15 -13.78 -18.08
CA LEU A 240 -23.24 -13.04 -18.96
C LEU A 240 -23.86 -11.71 -19.45
N ARG A 241 -25.16 -11.69 -19.79
CA ARG A 241 -25.89 -10.46 -20.17
C ARG A 241 -26.07 -9.49 -19.00
N GLU A 242 -26.26 -10.02 -17.80
CA GLU A 242 -26.35 -9.24 -16.57
C GLU A 242 -24.99 -8.68 -16.11
N GLY A 243 -23.90 -9.04 -16.82
CA GLY A 243 -22.54 -8.59 -16.50
C GLY A 243 -21.87 -9.39 -15.38
N ASP A 244 -22.45 -10.53 -14.97
CA ASP A 244 -21.84 -11.43 -14.00
C ASP A 244 -20.62 -12.12 -14.64
N LEU A 245 -19.46 -11.75 -14.10
CA LEU A 245 -18.16 -12.15 -14.63
C LEU A 245 -17.90 -13.66 -14.44
N THR A 246 -18.68 -14.36 -13.60
CA THR A 246 -18.50 -15.79 -13.35
C THR A 246 -18.84 -16.67 -14.55
N ALA A 247 -19.65 -16.17 -15.48
CA ALA A 247 -20.00 -16.86 -16.73
C ALA A 247 -18.90 -16.74 -17.81
N VAL A 248 -17.94 -15.81 -17.65
CA VAL A 248 -16.93 -15.51 -18.68
C VAL A 248 -16.00 -16.68 -18.97
N ALA A 249 -15.57 -17.41 -17.94
CA ALA A 249 -14.69 -18.58 -18.12
C ALA A 249 -15.36 -19.66 -18.98
N LEU A 250 -16.64 -19.94 -18.71
CA LEU A 250 -17.43 -20.91 -19.46
C LEU A 250 -17.68 -20.42 -20.89
N ALA A 251 -18.08 -19.16 -21.05
CA ALA A 251 -18.31 -18.54 -22.35
C ALA A 251 -17.05 -18.58 -23.22
N ALA A 252 -15.87 -18.29 -22.66
CA ALA A 252 -14.61 -18.32 -23.37
C ALA A 252 -14.18 -19.73 -23.77
N ARG A 253 -14.39 -20.76 -22.93
CA ARG A 253 -14.04 -22.15 -23.24
C ARG A 253 -14.84 -22.73 -24.40
N LEU A 254 -16.10 -22.33 -24.52
CA LEU A 254 -17.05 -22.87 -25.49
C LEU A 254 -16.93 -22.22 -26.88
N ILE A 255 -15.95 -21.33 -27.08
CA ILE A 255 -15.70 -20.74 -28.39
C ILE A 255 -14.70 -21.63 -29.14
N PRO A 256 -15.09 -22.20 -30.29
CA PRO A 256 -14.18 -22.99 -31.10
C PRO A 256 -13.03 -22.12 -31.59
N LEU A 257 -11.83 -22.72 -31.59
CA LEU A 257 -10.57 -22.14 -32.06
C LEU A 257 -10.51 -22.05 -33.58
#